data_AF-A0A1U7LQV9-F1
#
_entry.id   AF-A0A1U7LQV9-F1
#
_cell.length_a   1.000
_cell.length_b   1.000
_cell.length_c   1.000
_cell.angle_alpha   90.00
_cell.angle_beta   90.00
_cell.angle_gamma   90.00
#
_symmetry.space_group_name_H-M   'P 1'
#
loop_
_entity.id
_entity.type
_entity.pdbx_description
1 polymer ?
#
loop_
_entity_poly.entity_id
_entity_poly.type
_entity_poly.pdbx_seq_one_letter_code
_entity_poly.pdbx_strand_id
1 'polypeptide(L)'
;MKFIAATALFVFAVAATDAPPCLMPAVTQVIDELGLSFDAYALCTNDQFIEQLTTAVQAGCPESDFPPAAEAAKEFCLAAGVNISSKIS
;
A
#
# COMPACT_ATOMS: atom_id res chain seq x y z
N MET A 1 25.30 -4.03 8.17
CA MET A 1 25.49 -2.76 7.41
C MET A 1 24.23 -2.51 6.61
N LYS A 2 23.67 -1.29 6.70
CA LYS A 2 22.66 -0.67 5.80
C LYS A 2 21.27 -1.35 5.72
N PHE A 3 20.40 -1.11 6.71
CA PHE A 3 18.94 -1.29 6.56
C PHE A 3 18.11 -0.12 7.14
N ILE A 4 18.72 1.06 7.30
CA ILE A 4 18.03 2.25 7.84
C ILE A 4 18.29 3.39 6.86
N ALA A 5 17.52 3.45 5.78
CA ALA A 5 17.49 4.64 4.91
C ALA A 5 16.23 4.67 4.04
N ALA A 6 15.76 3.52 3.55
CA ALA A 6 14.63 3.47 2.61
C ALA A 6 13.25 3.63 3.29
N THR A 7 13.12 3.22 4.56
CA THR A 7 11.87 3.36 5.31
C THR A 7 11.48 4.82 5.56
N ALA A 8 12.45 5.73 5.67
CA ALA A 8 12.15 7.12 5.99
C ALA A 8 11.34 7.83 4.89
N LEU A 9 11.56 7.51 3.61
CA LEU A 9 10.86 8.19 2.51
C LEU A 9 9.39 7.77 2.39
N PHE A 10 9.06 6.52 2.69
CA PHE A 10 7.67 6.05 2.72
C PHE A 10 6.89 6.61 3.93
N VAL A 11 7.55 6.82 5.06
CA VAL A 11 6.91 7.37 6.28
C VAL A 11 6.38 8.80 6.06
N PHE A 12 7.04 9.62 5.23
CA PHE A 12 6.58 10.99 4.96
C PHE A 12 5.39 11.08 3.99
N ALA A 13 5.21 10.10 3.10
CA ALA A 13 4.04 10.07 2.21
C ALA A 13 2.78 9.58 2.94
N VAL A 14 2.92 8.63 3.87
CA VAL A 14 1.84 8.11 4.71
C VAL A 14 1.32 9.15 5.71
N ALA A 15 2.13 10.14 6.09
CA ALA A 15 1.69 11.19 7.01
C ALA A 15 0.79 12.26 6.36
N ALA A 16 0.69 12.29 5.03
CA ALA A 16 -0.15 13.24 4.30
C ALA A 16 -1.52 12.66 3.92
N THR A 17 -1.68 11.34 4.01
CA THR A 17 -2.93 10.62 3.75
C THR A 17 -3.42 10.06 5.08
N ASP A 18 -4.73 10.03 5.34
CA ASP A 18 -5.32 9.45 6.57
C ASP A 18 -5.20 7.91 6.60
N ALA A 19 -4.09 7.37 6.09
CA ALA A 19 -3.83 5.95 5.96
C ALA A 19 -3.77 5.29 7.34
N PRO A 20 -4.53 4.19 7.54
CA PRO A 20 -4.52 3.51 8.82
C PRO A 20 -3.17 2.83 9.06
N PRO A 21 -2.70 2.74 10.32
CA PRO A 21 -1.38 2.21 10.64
C PRO A 21 -1.19 0.73 10.25
N CYS A 22 -2.29 -0.01 10.07
CA CYS A 22 -2.30 -1.39 9.61
C CYS A 22 -1.96 -1.55 8.11
N LEU A 23 -2.05 -0.48 7.30
CA LEU A 23 -1.82 -0.54 5.87
C LEU A 23 -0.34 -0.82 5.52
N MET A 24 0.59 -0.17 6.21
CA MET A 24 2.03 -0.34 5.93
C MET A 24 2.55 -1.76 6.21
N PRO A 25 2.17 -2.42 7.33
CA PRO A 25 2.43 -3.85 7.53
C PRO A 25 1.85 -4.72 6.41
N ALA A 26 0.60 -4.47 5.98
CA ALA A 26 -0.04 -5.23 4.91
C ALA A 26 0.72 -5.07 3.57
N VAL A 27 1.12 -3.86 3.21
CA VAL A 27 1.94 -3.58 2.02
C VAL A 27 3.27 -4.32 2.10
N THR A 28 3.96 -4.26 3.23
CA THR A 28 5.26 -4.92 3.42
C THR A 28 5.15 -6.43 3.30
N GLN A 29 4.14 -7.02 3.93
CA GLN A 29 3.87 -8.46 3.85
C GLN A 29 3.70 -8.90 2.40
N VAL A 30 2.84 -8.23 1.63
CA VAL A 30 2.54 -8.64 0.25
C VAL A 30 3.75 -8.43 -0.66
N ILE A 31 4.54 -7.38 -0.44
CA ILE A 31 5.79 -7.16 -1.19
C ILE A 31 6.76 -8.31 -0.95
N ASP A 32 6.93 -8.73 0.30
CA ASP A 32 7.83 -9.82 0.67
C ASP A 32 7.32 -11.18 0.11
N GLU A 33 6.02 -11.44 0.20
CA GLU A 33 5.38 -12.66 -0.31
C GLU A 33 5.47 -12.78 -1.84
N LEU A 34 5.37 -11.66 -2.55
CA LEU A 34 5.44 -11.60 -4.02
C LEU A 34 6.85 -11.35 -4.57
N GLY A 35 7.83 -11.09 -3.71
CA GLY A 35 9.19 -10.75 -4.12
C GLY A 35 9.28 -9.47 -4.95
N LEU A 36 8.42 -8.49 -4.65
CA LEU A 36 8.36 -7.21 -5.35
C LEU A 36 9.35 -6.20 -4.75
N SER A 37 9.51 -5.08 -5.44
CA SER A 37 10.24 -3.92 -4.90
C SER A 37 9.26 -2.83 -4.50
N PHE A 38 9.67 -1.95 -3.59
CA PHE A 38 8.91 -0.76 -3.20
C PHE A 38 8.97 0.33 -4.30
N ASP A 39 8.45 0.02 -5.48
CA ASP A 39 8.27 0.96 -6.58
C ASP A 39 6.78 1.20 -6.80
N ALA A 40 6.33 2.44 -6.59
CA ALA A 40 4.90 2.76 -6.58
C ALA A 40 4.22 2.40 -7.91
N TYR A 41 4.85 2.69 -9.04
CA TYR A 41 4.29 2.37 -10.35
C TYR A 41 4.20 0.85 -10.58
N ALA A 42 5.25 0.10 -10.25
CA ALA A 42 5.28 -1.36 -10.39
C ALA A 42 4.24 -2.05 -9.49
N LEU A 43 4.08 -1.57 -8.25
CA LEU A 43 3.07 -2.09 -7.33
C LEU A 43 1.66 -1.81 -7.83
N CYS A 44 1.39 -0.57 -8.23
CA CYS A 44 0.05 -0.12 -8.65
C CYS A 44 -0.39 -0.67 -10.02
N THR A 45 0.54 -1.14 -10.85
CA THR A 45 0.24 -1.82 -12.13
C THR A 45 0.15 -3.34 -11.99
N ASN A 46 0.48 -3.88 -10.81
CA ASN A 46 0.45 -5.31 -10.54
C ASN A 46 -0.89 -5.71 -9.89
N ASP A 47 -1.74 -6.39 -10.66
CA ASP A 47 -3.06 -6.81 -10.20
C ASP A 47 -3.00 -7.81 -9.03
N GLN A 48 -2.00 -8.69 -9.01
CA GLN A 48 -1.81 -9.64 -7.92
C GLN A 48 -1.43 -8.93 -6.61
N PHE A 49 -0.62 -7.87 -6.69
CA PHE A 49 -0.32 -7.04 -5.53
C PHE A 49 -1.58 -6.37 -4.99
N ILE A 50 -2.42 -5.78 -5.84
CA ILE A 50 -3.65 -5.09 -5.40
C ILE A 50 -4.64 -6.07 -4.74
N GLU A 51 -4.82 -7.25 -5.33
CA GLU A 51 -5.70 -8.29 -4.77
C GLU A 51 -5.20 -8.78 -3.40
N GLN A 52 -3.91 -9.10 -3.30
CA GLN A 52 -3.34 -9.57 -2.03
C GLN A 52 -3.26 -8.46 -0.98
N LEU A 53 -3.02 -7.22 -1.38
CA LEU A 53 -3.07 -6.07 -0.46
C LEU A 53 -4.47 -5.93 0.15
N THR A 54 -5.52 -6.07 -0.66
CA THR A 54 -6.90 -6.04 -0.17
C THR A 54 -7.14 -7.14 0.87
N THR A 55 -6.66 -8.35 0.60
CA THR A 55 -6.75 -9.49 1.53
C THR A 55 -5.96 -9.26 2.82
N ALA A 56 -4.73 -8.73 2.72
CA ALA A 56 -3.89 -8.43 3.86
C ALA A 56 -4.47 -7.31 4.74
N VAL A 57 -5.06 -6.28 4.13
CA VAL A 57 -5.80 -5.22 4.84
C VAL A 57 -7.01 -5.83 5.55
N GLN A 58 -7.81 -6.67 4.90
CA GLN A 58 -8.98 -7.30 5.54
C GLN A 58 -8.60 -8.20 6.73
N ALA A 59 -7.41 -8.82 6.70
CA ALA A 59 -6.92 -9.66 7.79
C ALA A 59 -6.26 -8.86 8.93
N GLY A 60 -5.60 -7.74 8.61
CA GLY A 60 -4.75 -6.99 9.54
C GLY A 60 -5.33 -5.67 10.06
N CYS A 61 -6.40 -5.16 9.44
CA CYS A 61 -7.05 -3.90 9.80
C CYS A 61 -8.44 -4.14 10.39
N PRO A 62 -8.92 -3.27 11.31
CA PRO A 62 -10.32 -3.23 11.67
C PRO A 62 -11.17 -2.77 10.47
N GLU A 63 -12.45 -3.17 10.43
CA GLU A 63 -13.34 -2.82 9.31
C GLU A 63 -13.51 -1.30 9.13
N SER A 64 -13.37 -0.52 10.21
CA SER A 64 -13.38 0.96 10.15
C SER A 64 -12.26 1.53 9.28
N ASP A 65 -11.19 0.77 9.11
CA ASP A 65 -9.97 1.20 8.44
C ASP A 65 -9.95 0.77 6.96
N PHE A 66 -10.93 -0.02 6.49
CA PHE A 66 -10.97 -0.44 5.09
C PHE A 66 -11.18 0.75 4.13
N PRO A 67 -12.15 1.68 4.36
CA PRO A 67 -12.30 2.84 3.50
C PRO A 67 -11.05 3.74 3.44
N PRO A 68 -10.43 4.17 4.57
CA PRO A 68 -9.24 5.01 4.51
C PRO A 68 -8.01 4.26 3.97
N ALA A 69 -7.90 2.93 4.16
CA ALA A 69 -6.87 2.12 3.50
C ALA A 69 -7.03 2.12 1.97
N ALA A 70 -8.26 1.95 1.48
CA ALA A 70 -8.56 1.98 0.06
C ALA A 70 -8.31 3.36 -0.55
N GLU A 71 -8.67 4.44 0.14
CA GLU A 71 -8.41 5.81 -0.28
C GLU A 71 -6.90 6.10 -0.34
N ALA A 72 -6.15 5.75 0.72
CA ALA A 72 -4.70 5.91 0.74
C ALA A 72 -4.01 5.13 -0.40
N ALA A 73 -4.45 3.92 -0.70
CA ALA A 73 -3.92 3.15 -1.83
C ALA A 73 -4.22 3.82 -3.18
N LYS A 74 -5.44 4.36 -3.36
CA LYS A 74 -5.83 5.10 -4.57
C LYS A 74 -4.98 6.35 -4.75
N GLU A 75 -4.79 7.15 -3.70
CA GLU A 75 -3.97 8.36 -3.74
C GLU A 75 -2.50 8.05 -4.02
N PHE A 76 -1.95 7.03 -3.35
CA PHE A 76 -0.58 6.57 -3.58
C PHE A 76 -0.35 6.19 -5.05
N CYS A 77 -1.26 5.41 -5.64
CA CYS A 77 -1.15 5.00 -7.02
C CYS A 77 -1.39 6.15 -8.01
N LEU A 78 -2.32 7.05 -7.70
CA LEU A 78 -2.59 8.22 -8.53
C LEU A 78 -1.36 9.16 -8.57
N ALA A 79 -0.66 9.32 -7.45
CA ALA A 79 0.59 10.08 -7.39
C ALA A 79 1.70 9.44 -8.25
N ALA A 80 1.66 8.12 -8.44
CA ALA A 80 2.53 7.39 -9.37
C ALA A 80 2.01 7.39 -10.83
N GLY A 81 0.90 8.07 -11.12
CA GLY A 81 0.29 8.13 -12.45
C GLY A 81 -0.60 6.95 -12.82
N VAL A 82 -0.98 6.11 -11.85
CA VAL A 82 -1.79 4.90 -12.06
C VAL A 82 -3.15 5.04 -11.36
N ASN A 83 -4.23 5.00 -12.12
CA ASN A 83 -5.58 5.01 -11.55
C ASN A 83 -6.06 3.59 -11.26
N ILE A 84 -6.26 3.27 -9.99
CA ILE A 84 -6.70 1.96 -9.51
C ILE A 84 -8.13 1.98 -8.93
N SER A 85 -8.89 3.05 -9.13
CA SER A 85 -10.24 3.20 -8.56
C SER A 85 -11.21 2.10 -8.98
N SER A 86 -11.00 1.48 -10.13
CA SER A 86 -11.80 0.32 -10.59
C SER A 86 -11.31 -1.03 -10.05
N LYS A 87 -10.19 -1.05 -9.31
CA LYS A 87 -9.54 -2.27 -8.80
C LYS A 87 -9.69 -2.43 -7.29
N ILE A 88 -10.02 -1.35 -6.57
CA ILE A 88 -10.20 -1.37 -5.11
C ILE A 88 -11.58 -0.75 -4.78
N SER A 89 -12.43 -1.54 -4.13
CA SER A 89 -13.81 -1.17 -3.73
C SER A 89 -13.92 -1.06 -2.22
#